data_AF-A0A231RM55-F1
#
_entry.id   AF-A0A231RM55-F1
#
_cell.length_a   1.000
_cell.length_b   1.000
_cell.length_c   1.000
_cell.angle_alpha   90.00
_cell.angle_beta   90.00
_cell.angle_gamma   90.00
#
_symmetry.space_group_name_H-M   'P 1'
#
loop_
_entity.id
_entity.type
_entity.pdbx_description
1 polymer ?
#
loop_
_entity_poly.entity_id
_entity_poly.type
_entity_poly.pdbx_seq_one_letter_code
_entity_poly.pdbx_strand_id
1 'polypeptide(L)'
;MASGRLDLFIAKLPPHTVVLTLNCAEMASELLSIPRNAKLTLKRGNIKQQIQLQFLEGRECFADFMEMSFALARQFQLTALRRYTLTYNASDQSLTISPSPLSETVALIASGPIAAGTLSVGYELLSRLGIPERQGSIIKVRSGKHLAKLHLHVPANLSDDRLRLSSQWLQRWKLAPNQKHLIQFDQRNFTLSIAPSPSSSR
;
A
#
# COMPACT_ATOMS: atom_id res chain seq x y z
N MET A 1 15.20 7.91 14.97
CA MET A 1 14.67 8.32 13.64
C MET A 1 13.33 7.63 13.49
N ALA A 2 12.29 8.33 13.05
CA ALA A 2 10.97 7.75 12.88
C ALA A 2 10.74 7.36 11.42
N SER A 3 10.10 6.22 11.16
CA SER A 3 9.89 5.73 9.81
C SER A 3 8.48 5.19 9.62
N GLY A 4 7.92 5.37 8.43
CA GLY A 4 6.60 4.85 8.09
C GLY A 4 6.44 4.59 6.60
N ARG A 5 5.62 3.60 6.26
CA ARG A 5 5.29 3.25 4.88
C ARG A 5 3.92 3.82 4.53
N LEU A 6 3.83 4.44 3.36
CA LEU A 6 2.61 5.11 2.96
C LEU A 6 2.46 5.19 1.44
N ASP A 7 1.22 5.34 0.99
CA ASP A 7 0.91 5.55 -0.41
C ASP A 7 0.90 7.03 -0.78
N LEU A 8 1.38 7.34 -1.98
CA LEU A 8 1.38 8.70 -2.52
C LEU A 8 0.11 8.97 -3.32
N PHE A 9 -0.65 9.98 -2.91
CA PHE A 9 -1.73 10.58 -3.68
C PHE A 9 -1.34 11.97 -4.19
N ILE A 10 -1.87 12.32 -5.36
CA ILE A 10 -1.72 13.66 -5.93
C ILE A 10 -3.01 14.42 -5.66
N ALA A 11 -2.89 15.54 -4.98
CA ALA A 11 -4.02 16.38 -4.59
C ALA A 11 -3.80 17.84 -5.03
N LYS A 12 -4.89 18.61 -5.07
CA LYS A 12 -4.84 20.06 -5.28
C LYS A 12 -4.43 20.73 -3.97
N LEU A 13 -3.13 20.84 -3.75
CA LEU A 13 -2.52 21.44 -2.57
C LEU A 13 -1.67 22.65 -2.96
N PRO A 14 -1.43 23.60 -2.03
CA PRO A 14 -0.48 24.68 -2.26
C PRO A 14 0.91 24.14 -2.66
N PRO A 15 1.71 24.92 -3.39
CA PRO A 15 3.10 24.55 -3.68
C PRO A 15 3.85 24.18 -2.41
N HIS A 16 4.74 23.18 -2.51
CA HIS A 16 5.59 22.72 -1.40
C HIS A 16 4.84 22.29 -0.13
N THR A 17 3.56 21.94 -0.23
CA THR A 17 2.80 21.37 0.88
C THR A 17 2.76 19.85 0.76
N VAL A 18 2.99 19.17 1.88
CA VAL A 18 2.77 17.73 2.05
C VAL A 18 1.78 17.53 3.18
N VAL A 19 0.74 16.75 2.93
CA VAL A 19 -0.24 16.36 3.93
C VAL A 19 -0.02 14.88 4.27
N LEU A 20 0.03 14.55 5.55
CA LEU A 20 0.07 13.16 6.02
C LEU A 20 -1.26 12.80 6.70
N THR A 21 -1.83 11.66 6.30
CA THR A 21 -2.89 10.99 7.05
C THR A 21 -2.30 9.71 7.62
N LEU A 22 -2.26 9.61 8.94
CA LEU A 22 -1.55 8.57 9.69
C LEU A 22 -2.50 7.85 10.66
N ASN A 23 -2.01 6.74 11.25
CA ASN A 23 -2.73 5.88 12.19
C ASN A 23 -3.92 5.16 11.55
N CYS A 24 -3.75 4.76 10.29
CA CYS A 24 -4.74 4.02 9.55
C CYS A 24 -4.65 2.49 9.78
N ALA A 25 -3.63 2.04 10.50
CA ALA A 25 -3.38 0.64 10.80
C ALA A 25 -3.49 0.35 12.30
N GLU A 26 -3.49 -0.93 12.67
CA GLU A 26 -3.57 -1.37 14.07
C GLU A 26 -2.41 -0.85 14.94
N MET A 27 -1.25 -0.58 14.34
CA MET A 27 -0.10 -0.01 15.02
C MET A 27 0.00 1.50 14.74
N ALA A 28 0.25 2.26 15.81
CA ALA A 28 0.49 3.70 15.71
C ALA A 28 1.71 3.98 14.81
N SER A 29 1.56 4.96 13.92
CA SER A 29 2.62 5.37 13.01
C SER A 29 3.73 6.08 13.77
N GLU A 30 4.99 5.65 13.61
CA GLU A 30 6.13 6.36 14.20
C GLU A 30 6.23 7.81 13.67
N LEU A 31 5.69 8.07 12.47
CA LEU A 31 5.66 9.39 11.85
C LEU A 31 4.82 10.41 12.64
N LEU A 32 4.05 10.00 13.65
CA LEU A 32 3.45 10.92 14.62
C LEU A 32 4.48 11.70 15.44
N SER A 33 5.74 11.24 15.51
CA SER A 33 6.80 11.95 16.22
C SER A 33 7.25 13.23 15.50
N ILE A 34 6.79 13.46 14.28
CA ILE A 34 7.12 14.67 13.53
C ILE A 34 6.34 15.85 14.13
N PRO A 35 7.01 16.97 14.46
CA PRO A 35 6.32 18.13 15.02
C PRO A 35 5.26 18.68 14.06
N ARG A 36 4.09 19.06 14.62
CA ARG A 36 2.99 19.64 13.85
C ARG A 36 3.37 21.01 13.30
N ASN A 37 2.85 21.35 12.12
CA ASN A 37 3.07 22.62 11.42
C ASN A 37 4.55 22.98 11.19
N ALA A 38 5.46 22.00 11.23
CA ALA A 38 6.88 22.23 11.00
C ALA A 38 7.19 22.50 9.52
N LYS A 39 8.11 23.44 9.29
CA LYS A 39 8.83 23.54 8.02
C LYS A 39 9.94 22.51 8.02
N LEU A 40 9.90 21.58 7.09
CA LEU A 40 10.88 20.50 7.01
C LEU A 40 11.59 20.54 5.66
N THR A 41 12.77 19.93 5.58
CA THR A 41 13.42 19.68 4.30
C THR A 41 13.01 18.30 3.79
N LEU A 42 12.21 18.25 2.73
CA LEU A 42 11.95 17.01 1.99
C LEU A 42 13.18 16.65 1.15
N LYS A 43 13.62 15.40 1.22
CA LYS A 43 14.82 14.90 0.55
C LYS A 43 14.53 13.63 -0.25
N ARG A 44 15.04 13.56 -1.49
CA ARG A 44 15.14 12.32 -2.26
C ARG A 44 16.41 12.32 -3.09
N GLY A 45 17.35 11.44 -2.76
CA GLY A 45 18.68 11.48 -3.38
C GLY A 45 19.31 12.87 -3.22
N ASN A 46 19.65 13.51 -4.34
CA ASN A 46 20.23 14.85 -4.35
C ASN A 46 19.19 15.99 -4.36
N ILE A 47 17.90 15.68 -4.52
CA ILE A 47 16.83 16.69 -4.58
C ILE A 47 16.41 17.04 -3.15
N LYS A 48 16.40 18.33 -2.83
CA LYS A 48 16.01 18.86 -1.53
C LYS A 48 15.07 20.05 -1.72
N GLN A 49 14.03 20.15 -0.90
CA GLN A 49 13.06 21.26 -0.94
C GLN A 49 12.51 21.49 0.45
N GLN A 50 12.46 22.76 0.88
CA GLN A 50 11.71 23.09 2.08
C GLN A 50 10.21 22.96 1.79
N ILE A 51 9.51 22.25 2.67
CA ILE A 51 8.08 21.98 2.57
C ILE A 51 7.35 22.43 3.85
N GLN A 52 6.06 22.72 3.70
CA GLN A 52 5.14 22.78 4.82
C GLN A 52 4.53 21.40 5.01
N LEU A 53 4.75 20.81 6.19
CA LEU A 53 4.07 19.57 6.56
C LEU A 53 2.76 19.90 7.29
N GLN A 54 1.69 19.21 6.88
CA GLN A 54 0.39 19.25 7.53
C GLN A 54 -0.04 17.83 7.87
N PHE A 55 -0.88 17.72 8.88
CA PHE A 55 -1.50 16.46 9.24
C PHE A 55 -3.00 16.59 9.10
N LEU A 56 -3.59 15.57 8.51
CA LEU A 56 -5.02 15.44 8.39
C LEU A 56 -5.46 14.31 9.31
N GLU A 57 -6.26 14.66 10.31
CA GLU A 57 -6.74 13.75 11.35
C GLU A 57 -8.23 13.43 11.13
N GLY A 58 -8.68 12.32 11.70
CA GLY A 58 -10.11 11.95 11.68
C GLY A 58 -10.63 11.43 10.34
N ARG A 59 -9.75 11.10 9.38
CA ARG A 59 -10.14 10.36 8.18
C ARG A 59 -10.12 8.86 8.45
N GLU A 60 -11.17 8.17 8.04
CA GLU A 60 -11.18 6.71 7.97
C GLU A 60 -10.20 6.25 6.88
N CYS A 61 -9.29 5.37 7.25
CA CYS A 61 -8.27 4.83 6.35
C CYS A 61 -7.77 3.49 6.89
N PHE A 62 -7.28 2.63 5.98
CA PHE A 62 -6.72 1.31 6.30
C PHE A 62 -5.20 1.22 6.09
N ALA A 63 -4.60 2.26 5.52
CA ALA A 63 -3.15 2.43 5.36
C ALA A 63 -2.79 3.92 5.38
N ASP A 64 -1.64 4.24 5.98
CA ASP A 64 -1.13 5.60 6.00
C ASP A 64 -0.90 6.10 4.56
N PHE A 65 -1.17 7.37 4.31
CA PHE A 65 -0.95 7.97 3.01
C PHE A 65 -0.46 9.40 3.11
N MET A 66 0.24 9.84 2.06
CA MET A 66 0.63 11.23 1.88
C MET A 66 -0.02 11.82 0.65
N GLU A 67 -0.33 13.10 0.72
CA GLU A 67 -0.80 13.90 -0.40
C GLU A 67 0.21 15.01 -0.68
N MET A 68 0.50 15.26 -1.96
CA MET A 68 1.24 16.45 -2.40
C MET A 68 0.78 16.91 -3.77
N SER A 69 1.18 18.11 -4.17
CA SER A 69 0.86 18.63 -5.50
C SER A 69 1.58 17.86 -6.61
N PHE A 70 0.99 17.85 -7.80
CA PHE A 70 1.60 17.23 -8.98
C PHE A 70 2.97 17.81 -9.30
N ALA A 71 3.14 19.12 -9.15
CA ALA A 71 4.41 19.80 -9.39
C ALA A 71 5.52 19.33 -8.43
N LEU A 72 5.21 19.21 -7.13
CA LEU A 72 6.17 18.72 -6.14
C LEU A 72 6.51 17.24 -6.38
N ALA A 73 5.51 16.41 -6.64
CA ALA A 73 5.74 15.00 -6.97
C ALA A 73 6.63 14.85 -8.21
N ARG A 74 6.38 15.65 -9.27
CA ARG A 74 7.21 15.67 -10.48
C ARG A 74 8.64 16.12 -10.21
N GLN A 75 8.83 17.19 -9.42
CA GLN A 75 10.15 17.67 -9.01
C GLN A 75 10.94 16.56 -8.30
N PHE A 76 10.28 15.84 -7.40
CA PHE A 76 10.86 14.72 -6.68
C PHE A 76 10.83 13.41 -7.47
N GLN A 77 10.39 13.40 -8.74
CA GLN A 77 10.26 12.21 -9.61
C GLN A 77 9.38 11.08 -9.02
N LEU A 78 8.42 11.44 -8.17
CA LEU A 78 7.53 10.51 -7.51
C LEU A 78 6.35 10.17 -8.43
N THR A 79 5.82 8.96 -8.27
CA THR A 79 4.70 8.46 -9.08
C THR A 79 3.50 8.26 -8.17
N ALA A 80 2.36 8.81 -8.59
CA ALA A 80 1.10 8.63 -7.89
C ALA A 80 0.73 7.15 -7.72
N LEU A 81 0.00 6.83 -6.65
CA LEU A 81 -0.46 5.48 -6.30
C LEU A 81 0.70 4.48 -6.18
N ARG A 82 1.86 4.96 -5.72
CA ARG A 82 3.00 4.12 -5.35
C ARG A 82 3.28 4.25 -3.87
N ARG A 83 3.88 3.20 -3.33
CA ARG A 83 4.25 3.11 -1.93
C ARG A 83 5.67 3.55 -1.72
N TYR A 84 5.84 4.38 -0.70
CA TYR A 84 7.11 4.95 -0.28
C TYR A 84 7.32 4.72 1.20
N THR A 85 8.59 4.72 1.60
CA THR A 85 8.98 4.88 2.99
C THR A 85 9.34 6.35 3.20
N LEU A 86 8.76 6.96 4.24
CA LEU A 86 9.21 8.24 4.77
C LEU A 86 10.04 7.98 6.01
N THR A 87 11.18 8.67 6.11
CA THR A 87 12.04 8.62 7.28
C THR A 87 12.27 10.04 7.77
N TYR A 88 11.83 10.33 8.98
CA TYR A 88 12.03 11.59 9.65
C TYR A 88 13.29 11.57 10.52
N ASN A 89 14.14 12.58 10.29
CA ASN A 89 15.27 12.88 11.14
C ASN A 89 15.06 14.19 11.89
N ALA A 90 15.00 14.10 13.21
CA ALA A 90 14.77 15.25 14.07
C ALA A 90 16.00 16.17 14.21
N SER A 91 17.22 15.64 14.01
CA SER A 91 18.45 16.44 14.21
C SER A 91 18.64 17.52 13.15
N ASP A 92 18.17 17.28 11.93
CA ASP A 92 18.28 18.20 10.80
C ASP A 92 16.93 18.58 10.18
N GLN A 93 15.83 18.26 10.88
CA GLN A 93 14.45 18.55 10.47
C GLN A 93 14.16 18.11 9.03
N SER A 94 14.58 16.90 8.68
CA SER A 94 14.43 16.39 7.32
C SER A 94 13.54 15.18 7.22
N LEU A 95 12.81 15.12 6.10
CA LEU A 95 11.93 14.03 5.72
C LEU A 95 12.50 13.40 4.45
N THR A 96 13.03 12.20 4.56
CA THR A 96 13.59 11.49 3.40
C THR A 96 12.56 10.54 2.83
N ILE A 97 12.35 10.59 1.52
CA ILE A 97 11.44 9.69 0.80
C ILE A 97 12.21 8.68 -0.04
N SER A 98 11.89 7.39 0.10
CA SER A 98 12.49 6.30 -0.66
C SER A 98 11.41 5.34 -1.20
N PRO A 99 11.58 4.76 -2.40
CA PRO A 99 10.64 3.77 -2.94
C PRO A 99 10.52 2.54 -2.03
N SER A 100 9.29 2.07 -1.80
CA SER A 100 9.00 0.91 -0.95
C SER A 100 7.99 -0.03 -1.62
N PRO A 101 8.34 -0.63 -2.78
CA PRO A 101 7.38 -1.25 -3.68
C PRO A 101 6.87 -2.63 -3.24
N LEU A 102 7.47 -3.23 -2.21
CA LEU A 102 7.14 -4.58 -1.74
C LEU A 102 6.30 -4.50 -0.46
N SER A 103 5.05 -4.92 -0.50
CA SER A 103 4.20 -5.03 0.68
C SER A 103 3.84 -6.47 0.96
N GLU A 104 3.68 -6.80 2.23
CA GLU A 104 3.27 -8.14 2.65
C GLU A 104 2.30 -8.05 3.82
N THR A 105 1.39 -9.01 3.88
CA THR A 105 0.44 -9.18 4.98
C THR A 105 -0.11 -10.61 4.97
N VAL A 106 -0.81 -10.99 6.02
CA VAL A 106 -1.52 -12.28 6.09
C VAL A 106 -2.98 -12.03 5.76
N ALA A 107 -3.54 -12.79 4.82
CA ALA A 107 -4.94 -12.69 4.45
C ALA A 107 -5.60 -14.05 4.32
N LEU A 108 -6.92 -14.10 4.51
CA LEU A 108 -7.72 -15.26 4.20
C LEU A 108 -7.95 -15.35 2.69
N ILE A 109 -7.70 -16.54 2.12
CA ILE A 109 -8.09 -16.84 0.75
C ILE A 109 -9.47 -17.50 0.77
N ALA A 110 -10.46 -16.87 0.15
CA ALA A 110 -11.81 -17.40 0.03
C ALA A 110 -12.13 -17.81 -1.41
N SER A 111 -13.10 -18.72 -1.56
CA SER A 111 -13.76 -18.93 -2.84
C SER A 111 -14.96 -17.99 -2.96
N GLY A 112 -15.30 -17.60 -4.18
CA GLY A 112 -16.51 -16.81 -4.45
C GLY A 112 -17.01 -17.02 -5.88
N PRO A 113 -18.23 -16.57 -6.19
CA PRO A 113 -18.80 -16.62 -7.54
C PRO A 113 -18.16 -15.56 -8.43
N ILE A 114 -16.84 -15.64 -8.62
CA ILE A 114 -16.07 -14.76 -9.49
C ILE A 114 -15.64 -15.50 -10.75
N ALA A 115 -15.59 -14.78 -11.87
CA ALA A 115 -15.15 -15.35 -13.14
C ALA A 115 -13.71 -15.86 -13.03
N ALA A 116 -13.38 -16.94 -13.76
CA ALA A 116 -12.05 -17.54 -13.71
C ALA A 116 -10.91 -16.58 -14.11
N GLY A 117 -11.18 -15.56 -14.91
CA GLY A 117 -10.20 -14.53 -15.27
C GLY A 117 -10.06 -13.40 -14.24
N THR A 118 -10.73 -13.48 -13.08
CA THR A 118 -10.83 -12.39 -12.10
C THR A 118 -10.19 -12.78 -10.76
N LEU A 119 -9.56 -11.80 -10.13
CA LEU A 119 -9.13 -11.82 -8.74
C LEU A 119 -9.93 -10.75 -8.00
N SER A 120 -10.60 -11.10 -6.91
CA SER A 120 -11.22 -10.09 -6.06
C SER A 120 -10.36 -9.84 -4.82
N VAL A 121 -9.97 -8.59 -4.59
CA VAL A 121 -9.18 -8.16 -3.42
C VAL A 121 -10.04 -7.23 -2.60
N GLY A 122 -10.36 -7.60 -1.35
CA GLY A 122 -11.09 -6.73 -0.44
C GLY A 122 -10.38 -5.39 -0.23
N TYR A 123 -11.13 -4.31 0.03
CA TYR A 123 -10.60 -2.95 0.05
C TYR A 123 -9.57 -2.72 1.16
N GLU A 124 -9.78 -3.29 2.36
CA GLU A 124 -8.81 -3.23 3.45
C GLU A 124 -7.51 -3.96 3.07
N LEU A 125 -7.62 -5.15 2.48
CA LEU A 125 -6.46 -5.92 2.01
C LEU A 125 -5.70 -5.18 0.90
N LEU A 126 -6.43 -4.60 -0.06
CA LEU A 126 -5.90 -3.79 -1.15
C LEU A 126 -5.08 -2.62 -0.60
N SER A 127 -5.64 -1.91 0.39
CA SER A 127 -5.00 -0.79 1.08
C SER A 127 -3.73 -1.24 1.82
N ARG A 128 -3.78 -2.31 2.61
CA ARG A 128 -2.60 -2.84 3.31
C ARG A 128 -1.49 -3.30 2.38
N LEU A 129 -1.82 -3.83 1.19
CA LEU A 129 -0.86 -4.23 0.17
C LEU A 129 -0.38 -3.08 -0.74
N GLY A 130 -1.01 -1.91 -0.67
CA GLY A 130 -0.69 -0.78 -1.57
C GLY A 130 -1.01 -1.11 -3.02
N ILE A 131 -2.03 -1.93 -3.26
CA ILE A 131 -2.49 -2.20 -4.62
C ILE A 131 -3.30 -0.98 -5.07
N PRO A 132 -2.95 -0.34 -6.20
CA PRO A 132 -3.75 0.78 -6.70
C PRO A 132 -5.18 0.34 -7.01
N GLU A 133 -6.17 1.08 -6.54
CA GLU A 133 -7.59 0.83 -6.83
C GLU A 133 -7.90 1.14 -8.30
N ARG A 134 -7.65 0.17 -9.17
CA ARG A 134 -7.87 0.26 -10.61
C ARG A 134 -8.67 -0.95 -11.07
N GLN A 135 -9.99 -0.84 -11.04
CA GLN A 135 -10.89 -1.90 -11.47
C GLN A 135 -10.52 -2.41 -12.87
N GLY A 136 -10.55 -3.73 -13.05
CA GLY A 136 -10.20 -4.40 -14.30
C GLY A 136 -8.70 -4.44 -14.63
N SER A 137 -7.83 -3.81 -13.84
CA SER A 137 -6.38 -3.86 -14.09
C SER A 137 -5.83 -5.27 -13.93
N ILE A 138 -4.81 -5.62 -14.72
CA ILE A 138 -4.23 -6.97 -14.68
C ILE A 138 -3.21 -7.07 -13.55
N ILE A 139 -3.43 -8.03 -12.65
CA ILE A 139 -2.48 -8.47 -11.62
C ILE A 139 -1.95 -9.86 -11.99
N LYS A 140 -0.63 -10.03 -11.89
CA LYS A 140 0.00 -11.35 -12.02
C LYS A 140 -0.08 -12.05 -10.67
N VAL A 141 -0.84 -13.12 -10.55
CA VAL A 141 -0.96 -13.88 -9.31
C VAL A 141 -0.06 -15.11 -9.37
N ARG A 142 0.83 -15.23 -8.40
CA ARG A 142 1.79 -16.33 -8.27
C ARG A 142 1.46 -17.19 -7.07
N SER A 143 1.42 -18.51 -7.26
CA SER A 143 1.37 -19.49 -6.17
C SER A 143 2.40 -20.59 -6.46
N GLY A 144 3.47 -20.62 -5.67
CA GLY A 144 4.64 -21.47 -5.95
C GLY A 144 5.21 -21.23 -7.36
N LYS A 145 5.24 -22.29 -8.18
CA LYS A 145 5.69 -22.24 -9.58
C LYS A 145 4.63 -21.76 -10.57
N HIS A 146 3.38 -21.60 -10.15
CA HIS A 146 2.29 -21.23 -11.03
C HIS A 146 2.11 -19.72 -11.08
N LEU A 147 1.81 -19.19 -12.27
CA LEU A 147 1.56 -17.77 -12.52
C LEU A 147 0.32 -17.62 -13.40
N ALA A 148 -0.60 -16.75 -13.01
CA ALA A 148 -1.76 -16.37 -13.81
C ALA A 148 -1.86 -14.85 -13.93
N LYS A 149 -2.49 -14.36 -15.00
CA LYS A 149 -2.86 -12.95 -15.15
C LYS A 149 -4.36 -12.85 -14.90
N LEU A 150 -4.76 -12.13 -13.86
CA LEU A 150 -6.16 -11.99 -13.45
C LEU A 150 -6.54 -10.51 -13.42
N HIS A 151 -7.77 -10.20 -13.79
CA HIS A 151 -8.34 -8.86 -13.68
C HIS A 151 -8.70 -8.58 -12.22
N LEU A 152 -8.26 -7.43 -11.71
CA LEU A 152 -8.59 -6.96 -10.36
C LEU A 152 -10.07 -6.56 -10.30
N HIS A 153 -10.75 -7.12 -9.31
CA HIS A 153 -12.04 -6.67 -8.84
C HIS A 153 -11.91 -6.21 -7.39
N VAL A 154 -12.42 -5.03 -7.07
CA VAL A 154 -12.47 -4.50 -5.69
C VAL A 154 -13.94 -4.46 -5.28
N PRO A 155 -14.36 -5.23 -4.25
CA PRO A 155 -15.74 -5.21 -3.78
C PRO A 155 -16.04 -3.88 -3.06
N ALA A 156 -17.31 -3.47 -3.04
CA ALA A 156 -17.74 -2.22 -2.43
C ALA A 156 -17.64 -2.20 -0.89
N ASN A 157 -17.49 -3.37 -0.24
CA ASN A 157 -17.32 -3.44 1.21
C ASN A 157 -15.92 -2.97 1.61
N LEU A 158 -15.85 -1.83 2.27
CA LEU A 158 -14.61 -1.18 2.69
C LEU A 158 -13.82 -2.01 3.72
N SER A 159 -14.53 -2.76 4.57
CA SER A 159 -13.92 -3.60 5.62
C SER A 159 -13.60 -5.03 5.15
N ASP A 160 -13.64 -5.29 3.84
CA ASP A 160 -13.30 -6.61 3.32
C ASP A 160 -11.79 -6.81 3.30
N ASP A 161 -11.32 -7.81 4.04
CA ASP A 161 -9.91 -8.12 4.23
C ASP A 161 -9.46 -9.37 3.45
N ARG A 162 -10.32 -9.92 2.58
CA ARG A 162 -10.12 -11.24 1.97
C ARG A 162 -9.62 -11.15 0.53
N LEU A 163 -8.83 -12.16 0.17
CA LEU A 163 -8.48 -12.45 -1.22
C LEU A 163 -9.44 -13.51 -1.75
N ARG A 164 -10.11 -13.27 -2.87
CA ARG A 164 -11.02 -14.25 -3.49
C ARG A 164 -10.52 -14.69 -4.86
N LEU A 165 -10.53 -16.00 -5.06
CA LEU A 165 -10.20 -16.67 -6.31
C LEU A 165 -11.37 -17.55 -6.75
N SER A 166 -11.46 -17.82 -8.04
CA SER A 166 -12.41 -18.83 -8.55
C SER A 166 -12.04 -20.21 -8.00
N SER A 167 -13.03 -21.08 -7.86
CA SER A 167 -12.82 -22.48 -7.43
C SER A 167 -11.79 -23.20 -8.30
N GLN A 168 -11.78 -22.91 -9.61
CA GLN A 168 -10.80 -23.43 -10.56
C GLN A 168 -9.36 -23.11 -10.15
N TRP A 169 -9.06 -21.87 -9.75
CA TRP A 169 -7.70 -21.49 -9.34
C TRP A 169 -7.33 -22.07 -7.99
N LEU A 170 -8.27 -22.12 -7.04
CA LEU A 170 -8.03 -22.76 -5.75
C LEU A 170 -7.65 -24.23 -5.91
N GLN A 171 -8.41 -24.97 -6.71
CA GLN A 171 -8.10 -26.37 -7.03
C GLN A 171 -6.76 -26.52 -7.75
N ARG A 172 -6.53 -25.71 -8.80
CA ARG A 172 -5.30 -25.77 -9.61
C ARG A 172 -4.04 -25.45 -8.80
N TRP A 173 -4.13 -24.53 -7.85
CA TRP A 173 -3.02 -24.14 -6.98
C TRP A 173 -2.99 -24.88 -5.65
N LYS A 174 -3.91 -25.84 -5.44
CA LYS A 174 -4.05 -26.60 -4.19
C LYS A 174 -4.16 -25.69 -2.95
N LEU A 175 -4.83 -24.55 -3.11
CA LEU A 175 -5.11 -23.62 -2.03
C LEU A 175 -6.43 -24.02 -1.39
N ALA A 176 -6.42 -24.27 -0.08
CA ALA A 176 -7.65 -24.50 0.65
C ALA A 176 -8.36 -23.17 0.94
N PRO A 177 -9.68 -23.08 0.72
CA PRO A 177 -10.44 -21.90 1.06
C PRO A 177 -10.47 -21.68 2.57
N ASN A 178 -10.65 -20.42 2.97
CA ASN A 178 -10.69 -19.91 4.34
C ASN A 178 -9.43 -20.20 5.18
N GLN A 179 -8.29 -20.41 4.52
CA GLN A 179 -7.00 -20.51 5.18
C GLN A 179 -6.19 -19.22 5.06
N LYS A 180 -5.45 -18.89 6.12
CA LYS A 180 -4.53 -17.75 6.16
C LYS A 180 -3.30 -18.03 5.33
N HIS A 181 -2.95 -17.10 4.46
CA HIS A 181 -1.80 -17.16 3.58
C HIS A 181 -0.99 -15.87 3.70
N LEU A 182 0.32 -15.97 3.56
CA LEU A 182 1.16 -14.81 3.36
C LEU A 182 0.93 -14.31 1.94
N ILE A 183 0.48 -13.07 1.82
CA ILE A 183 0.28 -12.36 0.57
C ILE A 183 1.35 -11.29 0.46
N GLN A 184 2.06 -11.28 -0.66
CA GLN A 184 3.04 -10.25 -0.97
C GLN A 184 2.68 -9.58 -2.29
N PHE A 185 2.72 -8.26 -2.35
CA PHE A 185 2.52 -7.50 -3.58
C PHE A 185 3.79 -6.74 -3.95
N ASP A 186 4.28 -6.95 -5.18
CA ASP A 186 5.35 -6.17 -5.78
C ASP A 186 4.79 -5.18 -6.80
N GLN A 187 4.78 -3.91 -6.41
CA GLN A 187 4.30 -2.84 -7.27
C GLN A 187 5.14 -2.71 -8.56
N ARG A 188 6.43 -3.07 -8.57
CA ARG A 188 7.31 -2.85 -9.75
C ARG A 188 6.83 -3.63 -10.97
N ASN A 189 6.34 -4.85 -10.76
CA ASN A 189 5.95 -5.78 -11.82
C ASN A 189 4.47 -6.21 -11.75
N PHE A 190 3.71 -5.63 -10.82
CA PHE A 190 2.30 -5.93 -10.53
C PHE A 190 2.07 -7.42 -10.25
N THR A 191 2.91 -7.99 -9.38
CA THR A 191 2.80 -9.41 -8.98
C THR A 191 2.31 -9.53 -7.56
N LEU A 192 1.24 -10.30 -7.37
CA LEU A 192 0.74 -10.75 -6.07
C LEU A 192 1.16 -12.21 -5.86
N SER A 193 2.03 -12.45 -4.90
CA SER A 193 2.50 -13.78 -4.52
C SER A 193 1.70 -14.30 -3.33
N ILE A 194 1.32 -15.57 -3.41
CA ILE A 194 0.63 -16.33 -2.38
C ILE A 194 1.59 -17.40 -1.88
N ALA A 195 1.87 -17.38 -0.58
CA ALA A 195 2.67 -18.37 0.11
C ALA A 195 1.94 -18.89 1.36
N PRO A 196 2.28 -20.08 1.86
CA PRO A 196 1.80 -20.52 3.16
C PRO A 196 2.11 -19.46 4.22
N SER A 197 1.14 -19.15 5.09
CA SER A 197 1.45 -18.32 6.26
C SER A 197 2.51 -19.06 7.09
N PRO A 198 3.54 -18.39 7.62
CA PRO A 198 4.37 -18.98 8.65
C PRO A 198 3.41 -19.46 9.75
N SER A 199 3.41 -20.76 10.01
CA SER A 199 2.59 -21.34 11.06
C SER A 199 2.95 -20.62 12.35
N SER A 200 1.95 -20.06 13.04
CA SER A 200 2.08 -19.86 14.48
C SER A 200 2.30 -21.25 15.07
N SER A 201 3.56 -21.62 15.25
CA SER A 201 3.95 -22.80 16.02
C SER A 201 3.26 -22.66 17.38
N ARG A 202 2.25 -23.51 17.61
CA ARG A 202 1.79 -23.82 18.96
C ARG A 202 2.74 -24.82 19.56
#